data_AF-A0A535C6H9-F1
#
_entry.id   AF-A0A535C6H9-F1
#
_cell.length_a   1.000
_cell.length_b   1.000
_cell.length_c   1.000
_cell.angle_alpha   90.00
_cell.angle_beta   90.00
_cell.angle_gamma   90.00
#
_symmetry.space_group_name_H-M   'P 1'
#
loop_
_entity.id
_entity.type
_entity.pdbx_description
1 polymer ?
#
loop_
_entity_poly.entity_id
_entity_poly.type
_entity_poly.pdbx_seq_one_letter_code
_entity_poly.pdbx_strand_id
1 'polypeptide(L)'
;MSVAVADLDAAADLYQRTIGLRAGATDALAALGARRRTFTTDRFAVRLFGADGPGWIAERLRAAGEGIFEVTLATTGDSLVIPADAAEGARIAFVSDDQP
;
A
#
# COMPACT_ATOMS: atom_id res chain seq x y z
N MET A 1 -2.03 0.57 3.95
CA MET A 1 -1.82 1.26 2.66
C MET A 1 -0.83 0.49 1.78
N SER A 2 -0.93 0.67 0.46
CA SER A 2 -0.09 0.02 -0.54
C SER A 2 0.56 1.07 -1.44
N VAL A 3 1.87 0.95 -1.64
CA VAL A 3 2.71 1.91 -2.35
C VAL A 3 3.49 1.18 -3.44
N ALA A 4 3.43 1.67 -4.66
CA ALA A 4 4.28 1.22 -5.76
C ALA A 4 5.60 2.00 -5.73
N VAL A 5 6.73 1.29 -5.80
CA VAL A 5 8.08 1.86 -5.76
C VAL A 5 8.93 1.28 -6.88
N ALA A 6 9.83 2.07 -7.47
CA ALA A 6 10.69 1.61 -8.54
C ALA A 6 11.80 0.68 -8.01
N ASP A 7 12.30 0.97 -6.81
CA ASP A 7 13.27 0.13 -6.10
C ASP A 7 12.73 -0.27 -4.72
N LEU A 8 12.36 -1.54 -4.59
CA LEU A 8 11.79 -2.09 -3.36
C LEU A 8 12.78 -2.09 -2.20
N ASP A 9 14.05 -2.41 -2.47
CA ASP A 9 15.05 -2.60 -1.44
C ASP A 9 15.53 -1.23 -0.93
N ALA A 10 15.77 -0.27 -1.83
CA ALA A 10 16.08 1.12 -1.44
C ALA A 10 14.91 1.79 -0.69
N ALA A 11 13.67 1.60 -1.14
CA ALA A 11 12.50 2.14 -0.46
C ALA A 11 12.31 1.48 0.92
N ALA A 12 12.53 0.17 1.03
CA ALA A 12 12.44 -0.51 2.30
C ALA A 12 13.49 0.02 3.30
N ASP A 13 14.73 0.23 2.87
CA ASP A 13 15.79 0.80 3.71
C ASP A 13 15.44 2.22 4.20
N LEU A 14 14.87 3.06 3.34
CA LEU A 14 14.40 4.38 3.73
C LEU A 14 13.32 4.30 4.81
N TYR A 15 12.30 3.47 4.61
CA TYR A 15 11.21 3.29 5.57
C TYR A 15 11.72 2.75 6.92
N GLN A 16 12.68 1.83 6.90
CA GLN A 16 13.33 1.33 8.13
C GLN A 16 14.06 2.43 8.88
N ARG A 17 14.83 3.27 8.18
CA ARG A 17 15.65 4.33 8.80
C ARG A 17 14.80 5.50 9.30
N THR A 18 13.79 5.89 8.53
CA THR A 18 12.99 7.10 8.83
C THR A 18 11.90 6.83 9.85
N ILE A 19 11.27 5.66 9.80
CA ILE A 19 10.09 5.34 10.62
C ILE A 19 10.43 4.34 11.74
N GLY A 20 11.66 3.78 11.74
CA GLY A 20 12.11 2.81 12.72
C GLY A 20 11.38 1.46 12.65
N LEU A 21 10.61 1.23 11.59
CA LEU A 21 9.83 0.01 11.41
C LEU A 21 10.71 -1.09 10.85
N ARG A 22 10.66 -2.29 11.44
CA ARG A 22 11.29 -3.46 10.85
C ARG A 22 10.45 -3.96 9.68
N ALA A 23 11.09 -4.11 8.52
CA ALA A 23 10.44 -4.78 7.40
C ALA A 23 10.22 -6.26 7.74
N GLY A 24 9.06 -6.78 7.38
CA GLY A 24 8.82 -8.21 7.31
C GLY A 24 9.58 -8.88 6.16
N ALA A 25 9.30 -10.16 5.98
CA ALA A 25 9.79 -10.93 4.84
C ALA A 25 9.33 -10.31 3.51
N THR A 26 10.11 -10.57 2.45
CA THR A 26 9.73 -10.22 1.08
C THR A 26 8.89 -11.36 0.50
N ASP A 27 7.69 -11.03 0.03
CA ASP A 27 6.80 -11.97 -0.65
C ASP A 27 6.87 -11.77 -2.17
N ALA A 28 6.88 -12.85 -2.93
CA ALA A 28 6.63 -12.80 -4.37
C ALA A 28 5.12 -12.89 -4.64
N LEU A 29 4.60 -11.99 -5.47
CA LEU A 29 3.20 -11.89 -5.86
C LEU A 29 3.08 -12.01 -7.38
N ALA A 30 3.13 -13.25 -7.86
CA ALA A 30 3.13 -13.57 -9.29
C ALA A 30 1.92 -12.96 -10.04
N ALA A 31 0.73 -12.94 -9.43
CA ALA A 31 -0.47 -12.36 -10.02
C ALA A 31 -0.35 -10.85 -10.32
N LEU A 32 0.55 -10.15 -9.63
CA LEU A 32 0.81 -8.72 -9.83
C LEU A 32 2.12 -8.45 -10.57
N GLY A 33 2.91 -9.49 -10.87
CA GLY A 33 4.28 -9.35 -11.39
C GLY A 33 5.17 -8.55 -10.43
N ALA A 34 5.07 -8.80 -9.13
CA ALA A 34 5.67 -7.93 -8.11
C ALA A 34 6.28 -8.68 -6.92
N ARG A 35 7.26 -8.04 -6.28
CA ARG A 35 7.71 -8.37 -4.91
C ARG A 35 7.09 -7.37 -3.93
N ARG A 36 6.78 -7.83 -2.72
CA ARG A 36 6.19 -7.01 -1.66
C ARG A 36 6.99 -7.08 -0.38
N ARG A 37 7.21 -5.92 0.25
CA ARG A 37 7.66 -5.80 1.65
C ARG A 37 6.54 -5.21 2.48
N THR A 38 6.28 -5.82 3.63
CA THR A 38 5.25 -5.33 4.57
C THR A 38 5.90 -4.79 5.83
N PHE A 39 5.49 -3.60 6.23
CA PHE A 39 5.80 -2.97 7.51
C PHE A 39 4.52 -2.90 8.32
N THR A 40 4.53 -3.41 9.54
CA THR A 40 3.35 -3.46 10.40
C THR A 40 3.63 -2.75 11.71
N THR A 41 2.64 -1.99 12.16
CA THR A 41 2.54 -1.43 13.51
C THR A 41 1.24 -1.91 14.14
N ASP A 42 1.04 -1.61 15.42
CA ASP A 42 -0.23 -1.92 16.11
C ASP A 42 -1.44 -1.18 15.50
N ARG A 43 -1.21 -0.12 14.71
CA ARG A 43 -2.27 0.77 14.20
C ARG A 43 -2.46 0.71 12.69
N PHE A 44 -1.43 0.35 11.94
CA PHE A 44 -1.48 0.34 10.48
C PHE A 44 -0.41 -0.55 9.88
N ALA A 45 -0.63 -0.94 8.62
CA ALA A 45 0.35 -1.60 7.78
C ALA A 45 0.67 -0.78 6.52
N VAL A 46 1.95 -0.78 6.13
CA VAL A 46 2.45 -0.26 4.86
C VAL A 46 2.99 -1.41 4.05
N ARG A 47 2.51 -1.54 2.82
CA ARG A 47 2.96 -2.55 1.87
C ARG A 47 3.66 -1.83 0.72
N LEU A 48 4.95 -2.06 0.54
CA LEU A 48 5.72 -1.58 -0.60
C LEU A 48 5.74 -2.66 -1.67
N PHE A 49 5.47 -2.28 -2.91
CA PHE A 49 5.45 -3.17 -4.07
C PHE A 49 6.45 -2.69 -5.10
N GLY A 50 7.43 -3.53 -5.41
CA GLY A 50 8.33 -3.33 -6.55
C GLY A 50 8.01 -4.33 -7.66
N ALA A 51 8.16 -3.93 -8.92
CA ALA A 51 7.99 -4.84 -10.04
C ALA A 51 9.06 -5.94 -10.03
N ASP A 52 8.66 -7.16 -10.39
CA ASP A 52 9.52 -8.34 -10.52
C ASP A 52 9.35 -9.00 -11.90
N GLY A 53 9.11 -8.16 -12.91
CA GLY A 53 8.77 -8.56 -14.26
C GLY A 53 7.57 -7.80 -14.82
N PRO A 54 7.07 -8.18 -16.00
CA PRO A 54 5.84 -7.65 -16.55
C PRO A 54 4.65 -7.94 -15.64
N GLY A 55 3.79 -6.95 -15.43
CA GLY A 55 2.61 -7.07 -14.57
C GLY A 55 2.04 -5.71 -14.18
N TRP A 56 0.92 -5.75 -13.45
CA TRP A 56 0.17 -4.55 -13.10
C TRP A 56 1.01 -3.50 -12.36
N ILE A 57 1.93 -3.91 -11.47
CA ILE A 57 2.81 -2.96 -10.76
C ILE A 57 3.77 -2.25 -11.72
N ALA A 58 4.33 -2.97 -12.70
CA ALA A 58 5.20 -2.36 -13.71
C ALA A 58 4.43 -1.36 -14.60
N GLU A 59 3.19 -1.70 -14.97
CA GLU A 59 2.32 -0.82 -15.75
C GLU A 59 1.93 0.43 -14.96
N ARG A 60 1.58 0.29 -13.68
CA ARG A 60 1.26 1.41 -12.79
C ARG A 60 2.45 2.35 -12.59
N LEU A 61 3.66 1.82 -12.42
CA LEU A 61 4.89 2.62 -12.31
C LEU A 61 5.18 3.37 -13.61
N ARG A 62 4.99 2.75 -14.79
CA ARG A 62 5.12 3.44 -16.08
C ARG A 62 4.09 4.54 -16.27
N ALA A 63 2.85 4.30 -15.88
CA ALA A 63 1.74 5.21 -16.14
C ALA A 63 1.74 6.43 -15.22
N ALA A 64 2.02 6.24 -13.93
CA ALA A 64 1.84 7.27 -12.91
C ALA A 64 2.97 7.35 -11.88
N GLY A 65 4.13 6.74 -12.17
CA GLY A 65 5.32 6.80 -11.30
C GLY A 65 5.15 6.09 -9.95
N GLU A 66 6.10 6.30 -9.04
CA GLU A 66 6.00 5.82 -7.67
C GLU A 66 4.84 6.51 -6.93
N GLY A 67 4.20 5.80 -6.00
CA GLY A 67 3.17 6.40 -5.15
C GLY A 67 2.16 5.42 -4.56
N ILE A 68 1.28 5.96 -3.71
CA ILE A 68 0.16 5.21 -3.12
C ILE A 68 -0.81 4.87 -4.24
N PHE A 69 -1.25 3.60 -4.29
CA PHE A 69 -2.28 3.15 -5.23
C PHE A 69 -3.50 2.55 -4.53
N GLU A 70 -3.38 2.23 -3.24
CA GLU A 70 -4.49 1.66 -2.47
C GLU A 70 -4.36 2.06 -0.99
N VAL A 71 -5.47 2.47 -0.41
CA VAL A 71 -5.63 2.64 1.04
C VAL A 71 -6.74 1.72 1.51
N THR A 72 -6.40 0.82 2.42
CA THR A 72 -7.38 -0.04 3.10
C THR A 72 -7.66 0.54 4.46
N LEU A 73 -8.93 0.80 4.77
CA LEU A 73 -9.40 1.12 6.11
C LEU A 73 -10.10 -0.10 6.70
N ALA A 74 -9.75 -0.45 7.93
CA ALA A 74 -10.46 -1.45 8.71
C ALA A 74 -11.31 -0.72 9.76
N THR A 75 -12.61 -0.98 9.77
CA THR A 75 -13.53 -0.55 10.83
C THR A 75 -13.90 -1.77 11.67
N THR A 76 -14.55 -1.56 12.82
CA THR A 76 -15.07 -2.66 13.63
C THR A 76 -16.14 -3.44 12.85
N GLY A 77 -15.71 -4.50 12.16
CA GLY A 77 -16.58 -5.43 11.44
C GLY A 77 -16.34 -5.51 9.93
N ASP A 78 -15.84 -4.44 9.29
CA ASP A 78 -15.74 -4.35 7.83
C ASP A 78 -14.40 -3.78 7.35
N SER A 79 -14.03 -4.09 6.11
CA SER A 79 -12.87 -3.50 5.44
C SER A 79 -13.28 -2.81 4.14
N LEU A 80 -12.95 -1.52 4.04
CA LEU A 80 -13.16 -0.73 2.84
C LEU A 80 -11.81 -0.56 2.11
N VAL A 81 -11.78 -0.95 0.83
CA VAL A 81 -10.63 -0.74 -0.07
C VAL A 81 -10.92 0.47 -0.94
N ILE A 82 -10.07 1.50 -0.85
CA ILE A 82 -10.17 2.72 -1.66
C ILE A 82 -9.00 2.73 -2.65
N PRO A 83 -9.26 2.63 -3.97
CA PRO A 83 -8.27 2.89 -5.00
C PRO A 83 -7.77 4.33 -4.88
N ALA A 84 -6.46 4.57 -4.94
CA ALA A 84 -5.93 5.93 -4.75
C ALA A 84 -6.33 6.89 -5.88
N ASP A 85 -6.58 6.36 -7.08
CA ASP A 85 -7.14 7.09 -8.23
C ASP A 85 -8.62 7.45 -8.04
N ALA A 86 -9.35 6.72 -7.19
CA ALA A 86 -10.72 7.07 -6.80
C ALA A 86 -10.78 8.13 -5.67
N ALA A 87 -9.65 8.42 -5.02
CA ALA A 87 -9.58 9.34 -3.88
C ALA A 87 -9.32 10.81 -4.28
N GLU A 88 -8.98 11.09 -5.53
CA GLU A 88 -8.71 12.45 -5.99
C GLU A 88 -10.02 13.26 -6.07
N GLY A 89 -10.24 14.13 -5.07
CA GLY A 89 -11.45 14.97 -4.97
C GLY A 89 -12.66 14.31 -4.29
N ALA A 90 -12.58 13.02 -3.94
CA ALA A 90 -13.65 12.33 -3.22
C ALA A 90 -13.67 12.70 -1.72
N ARG A 91 -14.74 13.33 -1.26
CA ARG A 91 -15.01 13.48 0.18
C ARG A 91 -15.71 12.21 0.67
N ILE A 92 -15.01 11.40 1.44
CA ILE A 92 -15.59 10.23 2.10
C ILE A 92 -16.17 10.71 3.43
N ALA A 93 -17.50 10.76 3.53
CA ALA A 93 -18.20 11.05 4.78
C ALA A 93 -18.42 9.74 5.55
N PHE A 94 -17.80 9.63 6.72
CA PHE A 94 -18.11 8.55 7.66
C PHE A 94 -19.30 8.99 8.51
N VAL A 95 -20.44 8.34 8.34
CA VAL A 95 -21.55 8.44 9.29
C VAL A 95 -21.34 7.31 10.29
N SER A 96 -20.92 7.66 11.51
CA SER A 96 -20.98 6.73 12.63
C SER A 96 -22.42 6.68 13.09
N ASP A 97 -23.07 5.53 12.97
CA ASP A 97 -24.36 5.29 13.60
C ASP A 97 -24.06 4.98 15.08
N ASP A 98 -24.03 6.02 15.91
CA ASP A 98 -24.00 5.88 17.36
C ASP A 98 -25.40 5.43 17.78
N GLN A 99 -25.62 4.12 17.82
CA GLN A 99 -26.82 3.53 18.42
C GLN A 99 -26.65 3.56 19.95
N PRO A 100 -27.59 4.16 20.71
CA PRO A 100 -27.52 4.30 22.16
C PRO A 100 -27.62 2.98 22.93
#